data_AF-A0A1H0XNW4-F1
#
_entry.id   AF-A0A1H0XNW4-F1
#
_cell.length_a   1.000
_cell.length_b   1.000
_cell.length_c   1.000
_cell.angle_alpha   90.00
_cell.angle_beta   90.00
_cell.angle_gamma   90.00
#
_symmetry.space_group_name_H-M   'P 1'
#
loop_
_entity.id
_entity.type
_entity.pdbx_description
1 polymer ?
#
loop_
_entity_poly.entity_id
_entity_poly.type
_entity_poly.pdbx_seq_one_letter_code
_entity_poly.pdbx_strand_id
1 'polypeptide(L)'
;MANIRMENEKDLVVEADLSDLQTFVDESVNNFDIYREEIAVIYEKMPRFDYKYFCFYAYSTYRLLEAAMEFDTSEVGHIRVVAPDEFFYAFYGMIATLHTQALTDEKKELGA
;
A
#
# COMPACT_ATOMS: atom_id res chain seq x y z
N MET A 1 -10.38 9.44 6.85
CA MET A 1 -10.86 8.05 6.72
C MET A 1 -11.40 7.93 5.32
N ALA A 2 -10.84 7.00 4.53
CA ALA A 2 -11.23 6.83 3.15
C ALA A 2 -12.73 6.48 3.04
N ASN A 3 -13.33 6.93 1.95
CA ASN A 3 -14.71 6.58 1.62
C ASN A 3 -14.71 5.31 0.76
N ILE A 4 -15.31 4.25 1.27
CA ILE A 4 -15.34 2.94 0.62
C ILE A 4 -16.75 2.69 0.08
N ARG A 5 -16.85 2.44 -1.24
CA ARG A 5 -18.12 2.13 -1.88
C ARG A 5 -17.99 0.97 -2.85
N MET A 6 -19.03 0.15 -2.94
CA MET A 6 -19.19 -0.84 -3.99
C MET A 6 -19.76 -0.15 -5.24
N GLU A 7 -19.04 -0.20 -6.37
CA GLU A 7 -19.59 0.21 -7.67
C GLU A 7 -20.52 -0.88 -8.22
N ASN A 8 -20.16 -2.15 -8.03
CA ASN A 8 -20.92 -3.33 -8.45
C ASN A 8 -20.72 -4.47 -7.43
N GLU A 9 -21.33 -5.63 -7.63
CA GLU A 9 -21.16 -6.83 -6.80
C GLU A 9 -19.70 -7.28 -6.62
N LYS A 10 -18.77 -6.85 -7.49
CA LYS A 10 -17.36 -7.27 -7.48
C LYS A 10 -16.35 -6.12 -7.54
N ASP A 11 -16.80 -4.89 -7.68
CA ASP A 11 -15.94 -3.72 -7.87
C ASP A 11 -16.00 -2.82 -6.64
N LEU A 12 -14.90 -2.75 -5.90
CA LEU A 12 -14.74 -1.87 -4.75
C LEU A 12 -14.00 -0.61 -5.18
N VAL A 13 -14.50 0.55 -4.79
CA VAL A 13 -13.82 1.83 -4.92
C VAL A 13 -13.46 2.35 -3.54
N VAL A 14 -12.16 2.61 -3.35
CA VAL A 14 -11.60 3.22 -2.15
C VAL A 14 -11.19 4.64 -2.53
N GLU A 15 -11.97 5.62 -2.09
CA GLU A 15 -11.67 7.03 -2.27
C GLU A 15 -10.83 7.50 -1.08
N ALA A 16 -9.55 7.75 -1.31
CA ALA A 16 -8.60 8.18 -0.29
C ALA A 16 -8.12 9.60 -0.55
N ASP A 17 -7.76 10.31 0.51
CA ASP A 17 -7.09 11.60 0.43
C ASP A 17 -5.75 11.59 1.17
N LEU A 18 -5.04 12.72 1.13
CA LEU A 18 -3.74 12.85 1.80
C LEU A 18 -3.79 12.60 3.31
N SER A 19 -4.93 12.85 3.97
CA SER A 19 -5.07 12.60 5.41
C SER A 19 -5.08 11.12 5.75
N ASP A 20 -5.51 10.28 4.81
CA ASP A 20 -5.53 8.82 4.97
C ASP A 20 -4.13 8.19 4.87
N LEU A 21 -3.13 8.90 4.35
CA LEU A 21 -1.75 8.40 4.31
C LEU A 21 -1.21 8.09 5.71
N GLN A 22 -1.64 8.84 6.72
CA GLN A 22 -1.18 8.61 8.09
C GLN A 22 -1.53 7.19 8.55
N THR A 23 -2.71 6.68 8.18
CA THR A 23 -3.10 5.32 8.55
C THR A 23 -2.21 4.26 7.87
N PHE A 24 -1.83 4.47 6.60
CA PHE A 24 -0.86 3.58 5.95
C PHE A 24 0.51 3.63 6.62
N VAL A 25 0.98 4.82 7.02
CA VAL A 25 2.24 4.97 7.74
C VAL A 25 2.19 4.22 9.05
N ASP A 26 1.17 4.48 9.86
CA ASP A 26 1.03 3.89 11.19
C ASP A 26 0.95 2.37 11.11
N GLU A 27 0.12 1.84 10.19
CA GLU A 27 -0.02 0.40 9.98
C GLU A 27 1.28 -0.24 9.49
N SER A 28 1.94 0.36 8.49
CA SER A 28 3.19 -0.17 7.94
C SER A 28 4.34 -0.14 8.94
N VAL A 29 4.40 0.87 9.82
CA VAL A 29 5.47 1.00 10.82
C VAL A 29 5.23 0.05 12.00
N ASN A 30 3.99 -0.02 12.51
CA ASN A 30 3.66 -0.86 13.66
C ASN A 30 3.77 -2.35 13.34
N ASN A 31 3.49 -2.73 12.10
CA ASN A 31 3.46 -4.12 11.63
C ASN A 31 4.50 -4.38 10.53
N PHE A 32 5.63 -3.67 10.58
CA PHE A 32 6.65 -3.66 9.53
C PHE A 32 7.11 -5.03 9.05
N ASP A 33 7.36 -5.97 9.95
CA ASP A 33 7.82 -7.31 9.59
C ASP A 33 6.77 -8.11 8.81
N ILE A 34 5.48 -7.83 9.01
CA ILE A 34 4.37 -8.47 8.27
C ILE A 34 4.34 -7.97 6.82
N TYR A 35 4.65 -6.69 6.62
CA TYR A 35 4.52 -6.02 5.33
C TYR A 35 5.83 -5.92 4.55
N ARG A 36 6.96 -6.41 5.08
CA ARG A 36 8.29 -6.28 4.46
C ARG A 36 8.32 -6.71 2.99
N GLU A 37 7.74 -7.86 2.67
CA GLU A 37 7.67 -8.36 1.29
C GLU A 37 6.76 -7.50 0.41
N GLU A 38 5.61 -7.05 0.92
CA GLU A 38 4.70 -6.18 0.16
C GLU A 38 5.33 -4.83 -0.12
N ILE A 39 6.01 -4.24 0.88
CA ILE A 39 6.74 -2.97 0.75
C ILE A 39 7.79 -3.08 -0.36
N ALA A 40 8.56 -4.18 -0.42
CA ALA A 40 9.53 -4.41 -1.48
C ALA A 40 8.87 -4.49 -2.87
N VAL A 41 7.76 -5.24 -2.97
CA VAL A 41 7.02 -5.38 -4.23
C VAL A 41 6.42 -4.04 -4.68
N ILE A 42 5.79 -3.27 -3.79
CA ILE A 42 5.25 -1.95 -4.10
C ILE A 42 6.39 -1.04 -4.56
N TYR A 43 7.51 -1.01 -3.83
CA TYR A 43 8.69 -0.21 -4.20
C TYR A 43 9.19 -0.53 -5.62
N GLU A 44 9.29 -1.80 -6.00
CA GLU A 44 9.79 -2.19 -7.31
C GLU A 44 8.81 -1.93 -8.47
N LYS A 45 7.51 -2.09 -8.20
CA LYS A 45 6.49 -2.14 -9.25
C LYS A 45 5.83 -0.79 -9.48
N MET A 46 5.51 -0.05 -8.42
CA MET A 46 4.75 1.19 -8.49
C MET A 46 5.35 2.22 -9.49
N PRO A 47 6.68 2.42 -9.57
CA PRO A 47 7.29 3.32 -10.58
C PRO A 47 7.06 2.89 -12.04
N ARG A 48 6.86 1.59 -12.29
CA ARG A 48 6.61 1.04 -13.64
C ARG A 48 5.20 1.32 -14.14
N PHE A 49 4.32 1.76 -13.25
CA PHE A 49 2.92 2.09 -13.52
C PHE A 49 2.63 3.58 -13.27
N ASP A 50 3.63 4.44 -13.52
CA ASP A 50 3.58 5.90 -13.31
C ASP A 50 3.11 6.30 -11.90
N TYR A 51 3.38 5.45 -10.91
CA TYR A 51 2.96 5.58 -9.51
C TYR A 51 1.44 5.46 -9.27
N LYS A 52 0.63 5.98 -10.17
CA LYS A 52 -0.82 6.17 -10.01
C LYS A 52 -1.65 5.00 -10.50
N TYR A 53 -1.14 4.25 -11.48
CA TYR A 53 -1.86 3.14 -12.11
C TYR A 53 -1.48 1.78 -11.53
N PHE A 54 -0.85 1.79 -10.35
CA PHE A 54 -0.45 0.57 -9.66
C PHE A 54 -1.67 -0.17 -9.11
N CYS A 55 -1.79 -1.46 -9.44
CA CYS A 55 -2.84 -2.32 -8.94
C CYS A 55 -2.31 -3.18 -7.79
N PHE A 56 -2.80 -2.92 -6.57
CA PHE A 56 -2.40 -3.66 -5.37
C PHE A 56 -2.77 -5.15 -5.42
N TYR A 57 -3.84 -5.51 -6.15
CA TYR A 57 -4.30 -6.90 -6.25
C TYR A 57 -3.42 -7.75 -7.17
N ALA A 58 -2.87 -7.15 -8.24
CA ALA A 58 -2.08 -7.87 -9.24
C ALA A 58 -0.77 -8.46 -8.68
N TYR A 59 -0.33 -7.96 -7.52
CA TYR A 59 0.91 -8.35 -6.88
C TYR A 59 0.72 -8.86 -5.45
N SER A 60 -0.52 -9.16 -5.05
CA SER A 60 -0.85 -9.58 -3.68
C SER A 60 -0.38 -8.61 -2.58
N THR A 61 -0.35 -7.30 -2.88
CA THR A 61 0.05 -6.25 -1.94
C THR A 61 -1.17 -5.54 -1.34
N TYR A 62 -2.28 -6.26 -1.23
CA TYR A 62 -3.56 -5.72 -0.78
C TYR A 62 -3.74 -5.81 0.74
N ARG A 63 -2.94 -6.61 1.46
CA ARG A 63 -3.11 -6.75 2.93
C ARG A 63 -2.82 -5.45 3.66
N LEU A 64 -1.81 -4.69 3.23
CA LEU A 64 -1.57 -3.35 3.77
C LEU A 64 -2.76 -2.42 3.51
N LEU A 65 -3.35 -2.50 2.32
CA LEU A 65 -4.48 -1.66 1.93
C LEU A 65 -5.74 -2.02 2.74
N GLU A 66 -6.04 -3.30 2.90
CA GLU A 66 -7.14 -3.81 3.74
C GLU A 66 -7.01 -3.37 5.19
N ALA A 67 -5.82 -3.54 5.77
CA ALA A 67 -5.57 -3.20 7.17
C ALA A 67 -5.63 -1.68 7.40
N ALA A 68 -4.99 -0.89 6.53
CA ALA A 68 -4.96 0.56 6.69
C ALA A 68 -6.32 1.24 6.45
N MET A 69 -7.25 0.57 5.77
CA MET A 69 -8.55 1.15 5.41
C MET A 69 -9.74 0.38 5.98
N GLU A 70 -9.48 -0.62 6.82
CA GLU A 70 -10.49 -1.41 7.54
C GLU A 70 -11.58 -2.01 6.62
N PHE A 71 -11.17 -2.62 5.50
CA PHE A 71 -12.10 -3.34 4.60
C PHE A 71 -11.61 -4.73 4.22
N ASP A 72 -12.54 -5.57 3.78
CA ASP A 72 -12.29 -6.96 3.41
C ASP A 72 -12.36 -7.15 1.89
N THR A 73 -11.34 -7.76 1.30
CA THR A 73 -11.32 -8.07 -0.13
C THR A 73 -11.81 -9.47 -0.49
N SER A 74 -12.21 -10.28 0.49
CA SER A 74 -12.56 -11.69 0.28
C SER A 74 -13.66 -11.92 -0.76
N GLU A 75 -14.55 -10.94 -0.96
CA GLU A 75 -15.69 -11.03 -1.89
C GLU A 75 -15.59 -10.11 -3.11
N VAL A 76 -14.49 -9.35 -3.26
CA VAL A 76 -14.33 -8.38 -4.36
C VAL A 76 -13.33 -8.86 -5.40
N GLY A 77 -13.68 -8.72 -6.68
CA GLY A 77 -12.84 -9.14 -7.80
C GLY A 77 -11.90 -8.03 -8.28
N HIS A 78 -12.20 -6.77 -7.96
CA HIS A 78 -11.44 -5.62 -8.41
C HIS A 78 -11.53 -4.47 -7.39
N ILE A 79 -10.39 -3.82 -7.12
CA ILE A 79 -10.30 -2.66 -6.23
C ILE A 79 -9.71 -1.50 -7.01
N ARG A 80 -10.36 -0.34 -6.95
CA ARG A 80 -9.86 0.90 -7.51
C ARG A 80 -9.61 1.89 -6.39
N VAL A 81 -8.36 2.27 -6.20
CA VAL A 81 -8.01 3.39 -5.31
C VAL A 81 -8.13 4.68 -6.12
N VAL A 82 -8.97 5.60 -5.66
CA VAL A 82 -9.15 6.93 -6.26
C VAL A 82 -8.62 7.94 -5.25
N ALA A 83 -7.51 8.59 -5.59
CA ALA A 83 -6.87 9.58 -4.73
C ALA A 83 -6.23 10.68 -5.58
N PRO A 84 -5.92 11.86 -4.99
CA PRO A 84 -5.10 12.87 -5.66
C PRO A 84 -3.72 12.33 -6.06
N ASP A 85 -3.11 12.90 -7.09
CA ASP A 85 -1.79 12.47 -7.56
C ASP A 85 -0.73 12.54 -6.46
N GLU A 86 -0.81 13.57 -5.62
CA GLU A 86 0.05 13.81 -4.46
C GLU A 86 0.01 12.64 -3.47
N PHE A 87 -1.14 11.97 -3.34
CA PHE A 87 -1.28 10.79 -2.49
C PHE A 87 -0.37 9.67 -2.93
N PHE A 88 -0.37 9.34 -4.23
CA PHE A 88 0.45 8.25 -4.76
C PHE A 88 1.94 8.54 -4.65
N TYR A 89 2.35 9.80 -4.87
CA TYR A 89 3.75 10.18 -4.72
C TYR A 89 4.21 10.13 -3.26
N ALA A 90 3.39 10.62 -2.33
CA ALA A 90 3.70 10.57 -0.90
C ALA A 90 3.70 9.13 -0.35
N PHE A 91 2.73 8.30 -0.78
CA PHE A 91 2.68 6.87 -0.48
C PHE A 91 3.96 6.17 -0.96
N TYR A 92 4.38 6.42 -2.20
CA TYR A 92 5.62 5.84 -2.70
C TYR A 92 6.85 6.30 -1.90
N GLY A 93 6.92 7.57 -1.50
CA GLY A 93 8.01 8.08 -0.66
C GLY A 93 8.10 7.38 0.70
N MET A 94 6.96 7.09 1.32
CA MET A 94 6.88 6.26 2.53
C MET A 94 7.40 4.85 2.26
N ILE A 95 6.89 4.18 1.21
CA ILE A 95 7.30 2.83 0.83
C ILE A 95 8.80 2.74 0.57
N ALA A 96 9.39 3.71 -0.14
CA ALA A 96 10.82 3.74 -0.42
C ALA A 96 11.67 3.89 0.86
N THR A 97 11.18 4.66 1.82
CA THR A 97 11.83 4.83 3.13
C THR A 97 11.82 3.51 3.91
N LEU A 98 10.65 2.88 4.01
CA LEU A 98 10.46 1.60 4.70
C LEU A 98 11.27 0.47 4.03
N HIS A 99 11.30 0.41 2.69
CA HIS A 99 12.12 -0.54 1.96
C HIS A 99 13.62 -0.35 2.25
N THR A 100 14.10 0.90 2.29
CA THR A 100 15.50 1.19 2.62
C THR A 100 15.85 0.77 4.05
N GLN A 101 14.91 0.93 4.99
CA GLN A 101 15.05 0.42 6.35
C GLN A 101 15.15 -1.11 6.37
N ALA A 102 14.28 -1.82 5.65
CA ALA A 102 14.30 -3.28 5.57
C ALA A 102 15.69 -3.80 5.12
N LEU A 103 16.24 -3.22 4.06
CA LEU A 103 17.58 -3.56 3.55
C LEU A 103 18.69 -3.26 4.56
N THR A 104 18.51 -2.22 5.39
CA THR A 104 19.48 -1.85 6.42
C THR A 104 19.45 -2.84 7.58
N ASP A 105 18.26 -3.30 7.98
CA ASP A 105 18.09 -4.25 9.07
C ASP A 105 18.55 -5.66 8.67
N GLU A 106 18.28 -6.10 7.43
CA GLU A 106 18.84 -7.35 6.87
C GLU A 106 20.38 -7.35 6.89
N LYS A 107 21.02 -6.22 6.54
CA LYS A 107 22.49 -6.11 6.60
C LYS A 107 23.05 -6.18 8.02
N LYS A 108 22.30 -5.70 9.03
CA LYS A 108 22.71 -5.84 10.43
C LYS A 108 22.57 -7.29 10.91
N GLU A 109 21.49 -7.96 10.52
CA GLU A 109 21.23 -9.36 10.87
C GLU A 109 22.23 -10.33 10.23
N LEU A 110 22.65 -10.04 8.99
CA LEU A 110 23.67 -10.81 8.26
C LEU A 110 25.11 -10.54 8.73
N GLY A 111 25.31 -9.71 9.75
CA GLY A 111 26.61 -9.49 10.38
C GLY A 111 27.60 -8.73 9.51
N ALA A 112 27.24 -7.50 9.14
CA ALA A 112 28.26 -6.48 8.85
C ALA A 112 29.14 -6.22 10.09
#